data_AF-A0A1B7NA09-F1
#
_entry.id   AF-A0A1B7NA09-F1
#
_cell.length_a   1.000
_cell.length_b   1.000
_cell.length_c   1.000
_cell.angle_alpha   90.00
_cell.angle_beta   90.00
_cell.angle_gamma   90.00
#
_symmetry.space_group_name_H-M   'P 1'
#
loop_
_entity.id
_entity.type
_entity.pdbx_description
1 polymer ?
#
loop_
_entity_poly.entity_id
_entity_poly.type
_entity_poly.pdbx_seq_one_letter_code
_entity_poly.pdbx_strand_id
1 'polypeptide(L)'
;MVEVMFLLLDARHIPYNGDTWSQDVEAPCAALTFIGSTFYIWLSNDSMASGLIAGFLSHWGNIRRWIIYLHTACIKAESLDISIRLDCKAAVVSFLALTRDRLLVGWSKKVIADTKIMPLIFELWKLETLDVRFSSYTGRSRADRESAILNACFMMAHETNTSIDWGHALRPFDGQSSHVSRTALSHLAQEMARNNLDPECIAWDVHIITAISFRDDMRESLFRLGAITTHTNLIHLIVGRSFHSSDLTFAARCISNASLFLRGRLQESDGIPWISEALRADIIMALVKCQRFIPFMDSDQAREAPSDLLHSILPAYTAYRSLMLPISKAVDAVKHLGLEKRLDTKGKLYAGWQCLHETTQRRRVLKCDGPHQAHVQTCHNENCRKTLPTGTLRRCGGCLHTYYCSKSCQRYDWRRGKHKAYCIRIQGRPTRSLGEMRAISNRDLKFLDRVIEDELLKHRPRIASHGLKINVVELDITRGEPNITFDSRGIQQSPFKLLCRCEHYMDEKWKSMRQHAIRTDEPIVLVRVFISGGIARKVVLRAIPLFKVLGNPVKQSAVFATYVYTCCGRPGLEINNQSPLKV
;
A
#
# COMPACT_ATOMS: atom_id res chain seq x y z
N MET A 1 34.07 17.72 -29.79
CA MET A 1 34.12 17.95 -28.32
C MET A 1 33.74 16.69 -27.55
N VAL A 2 32.54 16.11 -27.74
CA VAL A 2 32.14 14.84 -27.09
C VAL A 2 33.14 13.71 -27.33
N GLU A 3 33.67 13.57 -28.55
CA GLU A 3 34.73 12.58 -28.84
C GLU A 3 36.01 12.79 -28.04
N VAL A 4 36.42 14.04 -27.81
CA VAL A 4 37.57 14.37 -26.95
C VAL A 4 37.29 13.92 -25.52
N MET A 5 36.06 14.11 -25.03
CA MET A 5 35.68 13.62 -23.69
C MET A 5 35.72 12.09 -23.61
N PHE A 6 35.33 11.37 -24.68
CA PHE A 6 35.46 9.92 -24.73
C PHE A 6 36.93 9.45 -24.74
N LEU A 7 37.84 10.20 -25.37
CA LEU A 7 39.28 9.93 -25.31
C LEU A 7 39.85 10.12 -23.89
N LEU A 8 39.42 11.17 -23.19
CA LEU A 8 39.77 11.39 -21.77
C LEU A 8 39.25 10.26 -20.87
N LEU A 9 38.14 9.62 -21.27
CA LEU A 9 37.53 8.50 -20.57
C LEU A 9 37.97 7.13 -21.10
N ASP A 10 39.09 7.03 -21.84
CA ASP A 10 39.68 5.73 -22.17
C ASP A 10 40.14 5.01 -20.89
N ALA A 11 39.77 3.74 -20.74
CA ALA A 11 40.10 2.95 -19.57
C ALA A 11 41.60 2.68 -19.41
N ARG A 12 42.40 2.88 -20.47
CA ARG A 12 43.87 2.78 -20.41
C ARG A 12 44.51 3.87 -19.56
N HIS A 13 43.80 4.99 -19.34
CA HIS A 13 44.27 6.08 -18.50
C HIS A 13 43.93 5.87 -17.01
N ILE A 14 43.26 4.78 -16.64
CA ILE A 14 42.96 4.49 -15.22
C ILE A 14 44.27 4.10 -14.50
N PRO A 15 44.64 4.78 -13.39
CA PRO A 15 45.85 4.46 -12.66
C PRO A 15 45.89 3.01 -12.17
N TYR A 16 47.03 2.35 -12.34
CA TYR A 16 47.28 1.03 -11.75
C TYR A 16 47.63 1.17 -10.26
N ASN A 17 47.11 0.26 -9.43
CA ASN A 17 47.31 0.22 -7.98
C ASN A 17 48.80 0.45 -7.59
N GLY A 18 49.13 1.62 -7.05
CA GLY A 18 50.44 1.85 -6.44
C GLY A 18 50.94 3.30 -6.45
N ASP A 19 50.78 4.04 -7.55
CA ASP A 19 51.52 5.29 -7.74
C ASP A 19 50.62 6.54 -7.86
N THR A 20 50.91 7.52 -6.99
CA THR A 20 50.44 8.93 -6.98
C THR A 20 48.91 9.14 -7.01
N TRP A 21 48.32 9.16 -5.81
CA TRP A 21 46.88 9.17 -5.52
C TRP A 21 46.11 10.49 -5.78
N SER A 22 46.64 11.48 -6.50
CA SER A 22 45.96 12.79 -6.54
C SER A 22 46.06 13.63 -7.80
N GLN A 23 46.79 13.24 -8.86
CA GLN A 23 47.04 14.18 -9.97
C GLN A 23 46.24 13.94 -11.26
N ASP A 24 45.69 12.75 -11.51
CA ASP A 24 45.09 12.43 -12.82
C ASP A 24 43.58 12.10 -12.80
N VAL A 25 42.82 12.58 -11.81
CA VAL A 25 41.34 12.42 -11.79
C VAL A 25 40.57 13.65 -12.25
N GLU A 26 41.21 14.81 -12.37
CA GLU A 26 40.55 16.06 -12.76
C GLU A 26 39.98 15.98 -14.18
N ALA A 27 40.78 15.54 -15.16
CA ALA A 27 40.35 15.41 -16.55
C ALA A 27 39.17 14.43 -16.73
N PRO A 28 39.18 13.19 -16.19
CA PRO A 28 38.03 12.31 -16.29
C PRO A 28 36.81 12.83 -15.51
N CYS A 29 36.99 13.50 -14.37
CA CYS A 29 35.88 14.13 -13.65
C CYS A 29 35.23 15.26 -14.46
N ALA A 30 36.05 16.11 -15.09
CA ALA A 30 35.58 17.17 -15.98
C ALA A 30 34.86 16.57 -17.20
N ALA A 31 35.38 15.50 -17.78
CA ALA A 31 34.76 14.81 -18.91
C ALA A 31 33.39 14.20 -18.55
N LEU A 32 33.29 13.49 -17.42
CA LEU A 32 32.02 12.94 -16.92
C LEU A 32 31.00 14.05 -16.64
N THR A 33 31.43 15.12 -15.95
CA THR A 33 30.57 16.28 -15.64
C THR A 33 30.08 16.94 -16.92
N PHE A 34 30.98 17.22 -17.86
CA PHE A 34 30.65 17.86 -19.13
C PHE A 34 29.65 17.03 -19.94
N ILE A 35 29.85 15.72 -20.05
CA ILE A 35 28.90 14.84 -20.72
C ILE A 35 27.57 14.87 -19.96
N GLY A 36 27.58 14.62 -18.65
CA GLY A 36 26.38 14.61 -17.81
C GLY A 36 25.53 15.89 -17.94
N SER A 37 26.17 17.06 -17.99
CA SER A 37 25.49 18.35 -17.98
C SER A 37 25.13 18.90 -19.37
N THR A 38 25.70 18.38 -20.46
CA THR A 38 25.46 18.93 -21.81
C THR A 38 24.87 17.94 -22.80
N PHE A 39 24.93 16.62 -22.52
CA PHE A 39 24.57 15.61 -23.51
C PHE A 39 23.13 15.72 -24.02
N TYR A 40 22.17 16.03 -23.14
CA TYR A 40 20.76 16.22 -23.51
C TYR A 40 20.54 17.36 -24.53
N ILE A 41 21.38 18.40 -24.49
CA ILE A 41 21.32 19.54 -25.43
C ILE A 41 21.62 19.02 -26.85
N TRP A 42 22.63 18.17 -26.97
CA TRP A 42 23.05 17.60 -28.24
C TRP A 42 22.09 16.52 -28.76
N LEU A 43 21.48 15.74 -27.85
CA LEU A 43 20.46 14.76 -28.21
C LEU A 43 19.18 15.39 -28.75
N SER A 44 18.92 16.66 -28.44
CA SER A 44 17.78 17.41 -28.98
C SER A 44 17.93 17.73 -30.48
N ASN A 45 19.08 17.44 -31.08
CA ASN A 45 19.32 17.58 -32.52
C ASN A 45 19.26 16.21 -33.21
N ASP A 46 18.19 15.96 -33.97
CA ASP A 46 17.93 14.69 -34.65
C ASP A 46 19.07 14.22 -35.56
N SER A 47 19.77 15.16 -36.20
CA SER A 47 20.88 14.84 -37.12
C SER A 47 22.11 14.27 -36.38
N MET A 48 22.28 14.62 -35.11
CA MET A 48 23.43 14.21 -34.29
C MET A 48 23.09 13.08 -33.33
N ALA A 49 21.82 12.98 -32.89
CA ALA A 49 21.39 12.09 -31.82
C ALA A 49 21.79 10.63 -32.06
N SER A 50 21.53 10.10 -33.26
CA SER A 50 21.83 8.69 -33.57
C SER A 50 23.33 8.36 -33.48
N GLY A 51 24.19 9.24 -34.02
CA GLY A 51 25.64 9.07 -33.96
C GLY A 51 26.19 9.22 -32.54
N LEU A 52 25.68 10.20 -31.78
CA LEU A 52 26.06 10.41 -30.39
C LEU A 52 25.65 9.25 -29.49
N ILE A 53 24.44 8.71 -29.66
CA ILE A 53 23.97 7.54 -28.91
C ILE A 53 24.83 6.31 -29.26
N ALA A 54 25.13 6.09 -30.54
CA ALA A 54 26.00 4.98 -30.96
C ALA A 54 27.41 5.09 -30.37
N GLY A 55 28.02 6.28 -30.44
CA GLY A 55 29.32 6.56 -29.83
C GLY A 55 29.30 6.41 -28.30
N PHE A 56 28.25 6.89 -27.65
CA PHE A 56 28.08 6.74 -26.20
C PHE A 56 27.97 5.25 -25.79
N LEU A 57 27.21 4.45 -26.54
CA LEU A 57 27.08 3.02 -26.29
C LEU A 57 28.37 2.23 -26.55
N SER A 58 29.18 2.63 -27.54
CA SER A 58 30.47 1.99 -27.82
C SER A 58 31.52 2.28 -26.76
N HIS A 59 31.51 3.48 -26.17
CA HIS A 59 32.45 3.88 -25.12
C HIS A 59 31.99 3.53 -23.70
N TRP A 60 30.75 3.04 -23.53
CA TRP A 60 30.20 2.69 -22.20
C TRP A 60 31.12 1.78 -21.40
N GLY A 61 31.79 0.80 -22.03
CA GLY A 61 32.71 -0.10 -21.33
C GLY A 61 33.86 0.62 -20.62
N ASN A 62 34.40 1.68 -21.23
CA ASN A 62 35.49 2.47 -20.65
C ASN A 62 34.96 3.42 -19.57
N ILE A 63 33.88 4.14 -19.87
CA ILE A 63 33.21 5.06 -18.94
C ILE A 63 32.81 4.33 -17.66
N ARG A 64 32.22 3.14 -17.80
CA ARG A 64 31.85 2.27 -16.69
C ARG A 64 33.04 1.94 -15.78
N ARG A 65 34.23 1.67 -16.34
CA ARG A 65 35.44 1.39 -15.55
C ARG A 65 35.89 2.62 -14.77
N TRP A 66 35.84 3.80 -15.39
CA TRP A 66 36.12 5.07 -14.71
C TRP A 66 35.16 5.33 -13.55
N ILE A 67 33.85 5.18 -13.75
CA ILE A 67 32.85 5.35 -12.67
C ILE A 67 33.15 4.42 -11.49
N ILE A 68 33.48 3.14 -11.77
CA ILE A 68 33.84 2.18 -10.72
C ILE A 68 35.13 2.62 -10.01
N TYR A 69 36.16 3.01 -10.75
CA TYR A 69 37.44 3.47 -10.17
C TYR A 69 37.26 4.71 -9.29
N LEU A 70 36.60 5.76 -9.79
CA LEU A 70 36.34 6.98 -9.03
C LEU A 70 35.57 6.68 -7.75
N HIS A 71 34.60 5.77 -7.79
CA HIS A 71 33.91 5.34 -6.59
C HIS A 71 34.81 4.56 -5.61
N THR A 72 35.49 3.51 -6.07
CA THR A 72 36.22 2.61 -5.18
C THR A 72 37.54 3.17 -4.67
N ALA A 73 38.26 3.90 -5.52
CA ALA A 73 39.59 4.43 -5.22
C ALA A 73 39.57 5.90 -4.78
N CYS A 74 38.54 6.67 -5.14
CA CYS A 74 38.46 8.08 -4.77
C CYS A 74 37.39 8.35 -3.69
N ILE A 75 36.10 8.20 -4.02
CA ILE A 75 34.98 8.56 -3.14
C ILE A 75 35.05 7.81 -1.79
N LYS A 76 35.38 6.51 -1.82
CA LYS A 76 35.50 5.67 -0.61
C LYS A 76 36.82 5.80 0.14
N ALA A 77 37.84 6.43 -0.44
CA ALA A 77 39.14 6.53 0.19
C ALA A 77 39.14 7.64 1.25
N GLU A 78 39.04 7.24 2.53
CA GLU A 78 39.07 8.19 3.66
C GLU A 78 40.39 8.96 3.77
N SER A 79 41.46 8.44 3.16
CA SER A 79 42.77 9.09 3.09
C SER A 79 42.84 10.27 2.11
N LEU A 80 41.90 10.39 1.17
CA LEU A 80 41.87 11.48 0.21
C LEU A 80 41.20 12.72 0.78
N ASP A 81 41.63 13.89 0.29
CA ASP A 81 41.01 15.15 0.63
C ASP A 81 39.51 15.16 0.29
N ILE A 82 38.71 15.72 1.19
CA ILE A 82 37.25 15.74 1.05
C ILE A 82 36.81 16.46 -0.22
N SER A 83 37.51 17.51 -0.67
CA SER A 83 37.19 18.23 -1.90
C SER A 83 37.29 17.31 -3.12
N ILE A 84 38.39 16.56 -3.26
CA ILE A 84 38.61 15.60 -4.34
C ILE A 84 37.50 14.53 -4.33
N ARG A 85 37.14 14.02 -3.15
CA ARG A 85 36.07 13.03 -3.00
C ARG A 85 34.71 13.56 -3.44
N LEU A 86 34.41 14.82 -3.11
CA LEU A 86 33.18 15.50 -3.50
C LEU A 86 33.14 15.80 -5.00
N ASP A 87 34.26 16.19 -5.61
CA ASP A 87 34.34 16.42 -7.05
C ASP A 87 34.18 15.13 -7.85
N CYS A 88 34.83 14.04 -7.40
CA CYS A 88 34.64 12.71 -7.98
C CYS A 88 33.18 12.25 -7.88
N LYS A 89 32.56 12.44 -6.71
CA LYS A 89 31.13 12.14 -6.52
C LYS A 89 30.28 12.96 -7.48
N ALA A 90 30.46 14.27 -7.53
CA ALA A 90 29.67 15.17 -8.38
C ALA A 90 29.77 14.75 -9.85
N ALA A 91 30.98 14.43 -10.34
CA ALA A 91 31.19 13.96 -11.70
C ALA A 91 30.43 12.65 -12.00
N VAL A 92 30.50 11.67 -11.09
CA VAL A 92 29.78 10.39 -11.24
C VAL A 92 28.27 10.61 -11.22
N VAL A 93 27.75 11.41 -10.29
CA VAL A 93 26.33 11.70 -10.14
C VAL A 93 25.79 12.45 -11.36
N SER A 94 26.47 13.51 -11.82
CA SER A 94 26.08 14.26 -13.02
C SER A 94 26.04 13.37 -14.26
N PHE A 95 26.99 12.44 -14.41
CA PHE A 95 26.96 11.51 -15.54
C PHE A 95 25.80 10.50 -15.42
N LEU A 96 25.60 9.91 -14.24
CA LEU A 96 24.52 8.94 -14.02
C LEU A 96 23.12 9.58 -14.07
N ALA A 97 23.00 10.90 -13.88
CA ALA A 97 21.75 11.64 -14.06
C ALA A 97 21.18 11.54 -15.48
N LEU A 98 22.02 11.20 -16.48
CA LEU A 98 21.58 10.90 -17.85
C LEU A 98 20.59 9.74 -17.93
N THR A 99 20.50 8.89 -16.89
CA THR A 99 19.55 7.75 -16.85
C THR A 99 18.09 8.20 -16.94
N ARG A 100 17.83 9.49 -16.66
CA ARG A 100 16.55 10.17 -16.77
C ARG A 100 16.14 10.50 -18.20
N ASP A 101 17.09 10.57 -19.12
CA ASP A 101 16.81 10.95 -20.51
C ASP A 101 16.15 9.78 -21.26
N ARG A 102 14.95 10.03 -21.80
CA ARG A 102 14.15 9.03 -22.52
C ARG A 102 14.83 8.55 -23.81
N LEU A 103 15.65 9.38 -24.44
CA LEU A 103 16.40 9.01 -25.64
C LEU A 103 17.52 8.00 -25.33
N LEU A 104 17.92 7.88 -24.06
CA LEU A 104 18.96 6.96 -23.61
C LEU A 104 18.40 5.67 -23.00
N VAL A 105 17.15 5.31 -23.29
CA VAL A 105 16.50 4.10 -22.77
C VAL A 105 17.36 2.84 -22.92
N GLY A 106 18.02 2.65 -24.07
CA GLY A 106 18.87 1.49 -24.31
C GLY A 106 20.10 1.42 -23.39
N TRP A 107 20.67 2.57 -23.05
CA TRP A 107 21.77 2.65 -22.09
C TRP A 107 21.28 2.56 -20.64
N SER A 108 20.17 3.20 -20.29
CA SER A 108 19.59 3.12 -18.94
C SER A 108 19.32 1.66 -18.55
N LYS A 109 18.87 0.79 -19.49
CA LYS A 109 18.76 -0.65 -19.24
C LYS A 109 20.09 -1.30 -18.87
N LYS A 110 21.19 -0.92 -19.52
CA LYS A 110 22.53 -1.43 -19.21
C LYS A 110 22.96 -1.00 -17.80
N VAL A 111 22.67 0.23 -17.39
CA VAL A 111 22.96 0.71 -16.03
C VAL A 111 22.16 -0.08 -14.99
N ILE A 112 20.85 -0.25 -15.21
CA ILE A 112 19.92 -0.95 -14.29
C ILE A 112 20.30 -2.44 -14.12
N ALA A 113 20.73 -3.09 -15.19
CA ALA A 113 21.15 -4.49 -15.16
C ALA A 113 22.59 -4.70 -14.65
N ASP A 114 23.34 -3.62 -14.39
CA ASP A 114 24.77 -3.72 -14.07
C ASP A 114 25.02 -4.10 -12.60
N THR A 115 25.66 -5.25 -12.40
CA THR A 115 25.98 -5.80 -11.08
C THR A 115 27.04 -5.02 -10.31
N LYS A 116 27.70 -4.02 -10.92
CA LYS A 116 28.65 -3.12 -10.24
C LYS A 116 28.15 -1.67 -10.15
N ILE A 117 27.39 -1.18 -11.14
CA ILE A 117 26.89 0.21 -11.11
C ILE A 117 25.65 0.36 -10.22
N MET A 118 24.68 -0.57 -10.24
CA MET A 118 23.51 -0.45 -9.35
C MET A 118 23.88 -0.46 -7.86
N PRO A 119 24.75 -1.35 -7.35
CA PRO A 119 25.20 -1.28 -5.97
C PRO A 119 25.90 0.03 -5.64
N LEU A 120 26.70 0.57 -6.57
CA LEU A 120 27.36 1.86 -6.42
C LEU A 120 26.32 3.00 -6.28
N ILE A 121 25.25 3.02 -7.08
CA ILE A 121 24.17 4.01 -6.94
C ILE A 121 23.53 3.93 -5.54
N PHE A 122 23.25 2.72 -5.06
CA PHE A 122 22.73 2.49 -3.71
C PHE A 122 23.71 2.93 -2.61
N GLU A 123 25.02 2.76 -2.82
CA GLU A 123 26.06 3.17 -1.88
C GLU A 123 26.21 4.70 -1.82
N LEU A 124 26.19 5.40 -2.96
CA LEU A 124 26.17 6.86 -3.02
C LEU A 124 24.92 7.43 -2.35
N TRP A 125 23.76 6.85 -2.62
CA TRP A 125 22.49 7.22 -2.00
C TRP A 125 22.54 7.03 -0.47
N LYS A 126 23.08 5.90 0.00
CA LYS A 126 23.33 5.67 1.44
C LYS A 126 24.25 6.73 2.04
N LEU A 127 25.35 7.06 1.35
CA LEU A 127 26.38 7.98 1.82
C LEU A 127 25.83 9.37 2.14
N GLU A 128 24.87 9.87 1.36
CA GLU A 128 24.20 11.16 1.61
C GLU A 128 23.54 11.26 3.00
N THR A 129 23.02 10.13 3.52
CA THR A 129 22.39 10.10 4.85
C THR A 129 23.37 9.83 5.98
N LEU A 130 24.55 9.29 5.68
CA LEU A 130 25.57 8.95 6.67
C LEU A 130 26.52 10.12 6.95
N ASP A 131 26.83 10.92 5.93
CA ASP A 131 27.76 12.03 6.04
C ASP A 131 27.19 13.28 5.37
N VAL A 132 26.90 14.30 6.19
CA VAL A 132 26.32 15.57 5.76
C VAL A 132 27.18 16.30 4.72
N ARG A 133 28.50 16.06 4.69
CA ARG A 133 29.41 16.68 3.70
C ARG A 133 29.17 16.14 2.31
N PHE A 134 28.81 14.85 2.21
CA PHE A 134 28.41 14.22 0.96
C PHE A 134 26.96 14.52 0.63
N SER A 135 26.23 15.27 1.44
CA SER A 135 24.85 15.57 1.12
C SER A 135 24.75 16.58 -0.02
N SER A 136 24.05 16.21 -1.10
CA SER A 136 23.74 17.11 -2.22
C SER A 136 22.72 18.20 -1.84
N TYR A 137 22.27 18.26 -0.58
CA TYR A 137 21.39 19.31 -0.05
C TYR A 137 22.07 20.68 0.05
N THR A 138 23.40 20.74 -0.09
CA THR A 138 24.24 21.93 0.17
C THR A 138 24.54 22.80 -1.05
N GLY A 139 24.18 22.37 -2.27
CA GLY A 139 24.18 23.24 -3.45
C GLY A 139 24.91 22.67 -4.67
N ARG A 140 24.12 22.38 -5.71
CA ARG A 140 24.35 22.32 -7.17
C ARG A 140 23.00 21.87 -7.77
N SER A 141 22.84 21.90 -9.10
CA SER A 141 21.56 21.70 -9.82
C SER A 141 20.67 20.58 -9.22
N ARG A 142 19.34 20.78 -9.18
CA ARG A 142 18.36 19.75 -8.74
C ARG A 142 18.57 18.41 -9.46
N ALA A 143 19.10 18.45 -10.68
CA ALA A 143 19.27 17.29 -11.53
C ALA A 143 20.38 16.31 -11.09
N ASP A 144 21.30 16.75 -10.24
CA ASP A 144 22.50 16.01 -9.82
C ASP A 144 22.31 15.40 -8.41
N ARG A 145 21.17 14.75 -8.15
CA ARG A 145 20.89 14.09 -6.86
C ARG A 145 20.81 12.57 -6.99
N GLU A 146 21.31 11.84 -6.00
CA GLU A 146 21.22 10.39 -5.94
C GLU A 146 19.78 9.89 -5.94
N SER A 147 18.89 10.53 -5.19
CA SER A 147 17.46 10.20 -5.23
C SER A 147 16.86 10.41 -6.63
N ALA A 148 17.33 11.40 -7.41
CA ALA A 148 16.86 11.60 -8.78
C ALA A 148 17.28 10.43 -9.69
N ILE A 149 18.54 10.00 -9.57
CA ILE A 149 19.11 8.87 -10.32
C ILE A 149 18.38 7.57 -9.95
N LEU A 150 18.29 7.26 -8.65
CA LEU A 150 17.66 6.04 -8.17
C LEU A 150 16.17 5.99 -8.54
N ASN A 151 15.47 7.12 -8.42
CA ASN A 151 14.10 7.26 -8.91
C ASN A 151 13.99 6.97 -10.41
N ALA A 152 14.89 7.52 -11.22
CA ALA A 152 14.94 7.27 -12.65
C ALA A 152 15.18 5.79 -12.98
N CYS A 153 16.12 5.15 -12.27
CA CYS A 153 16.36 3.71 -12.40
C CYS A 153 15.10 2.89 -12.12
N PHE A 154 14.32 3.21 -11.07
CA PHE A 154 13.07 2.50 -10.79
C PHE A 154 11.99 2.74 -11.85
N MET A 155 11.82 3.98 -12.29
CA MET A 155 10.87 4.32 -13.37
C MET A 155 11.23 3.57 -14.66
N MET A 156 12.49 3.65 -15.07
CA MET A 156 12.99 2.99 -16.27
C MET A 156 12.93 1.47 -16.16
N ALA A 157 13.25 0.89 -15.01
CA ALA A 157 13.12 -0.55 -14.76
C ALA A 157 11.68 -1.02 -14.99
N HIS A 158 10.71 -0.25 -14.48
CA HIS A 158 9.30 -0.51 -14.68
C HIS A 158 8.88 -0.36 -16.15
N GLU A 159 9.15 0.79 -16.76
CA GLU A 159 8.74 1.11 -18.14
C GLU A 159 9.32 0.13 -19.17
N THR A 160 10.54 -0.35 -18.91
CA THR A 160 11.25 -1.24 -19.84
C THR A 160 11.19 -2.72 -19.47
N ASN A 161 10.52 -3.07 -18.36
CA ASN A 161 10.52 -4.40 -17.78
C ASN A 161 11.93 -4.98 -17.59
N THR A 162 12.87 -4.14 -17.14
CA THR A 162 14.26 -4.53 -16.82
C THR A 162 14.33 -4.88 -15.33
N SER A 163 14.86 -6.07 -15.00
CA SER A 163 15.00 -6.49 -13.60
C SER A 163 16.24 -5.86 -12.95
N ILE A 164 16.09 -5.48 -11.68
CA ILE A 164 17.21 -5.04 -10.82
C ILE A 164 17.73 -6.28 -10.09
N ASP A 165 19.04 -6.52 -10.17
CA ASP A 165 19.70 -7.54 -9.34
C ASP A 165 19.76 -7.06 -7.89
N TRP A 166 18.71 -7.39 -7.14
CA TRP A 166 18.60 -7.04 -5.72
C TRP A 166 19.68 -7.68 -4.85
N GLY A 167 20.22 -8.84 -5.24
CA GLY A 167 21.30 -9.49 -4.49
C GLY A 167 22.57 -8.64 -4.49
N HIS A 168 22.90 -8.06 -5.64
CA HIS A 168 24.01 -7.11 -5.75
C HIS A 168 23.63 -5.72 -5.21
N ALA A 169 22.47 -5.18 -5.56
CA ALA A 169 22.06 -3.82 -5.19
C ALA A 169 22.00 -3.61 -3.67
N LEU A 170 21.76 -4.67 -2.89
CA LEU A 170 21.69 -4.61 -1.43
C LEU A 170 23.03 -4.84 -0.71
N ARG A 171 24.11 -5.13 -1.43
CA ARG A 171 25.45 -5.30 -0.83
C ARG A 171 25.93 -4.09 -0.02
N PRO A 172 25.70 -2.82 -0.45
CA PRO A 172 26.07 -1.65 0.36
C PRO A 172 25.37 -1.58 1.72
N PHE A 173 24.31 -2.37 1.90
CA PHE A 173 23.51 -2.46 3.11
C PHE A 173 23.70 -3.79 3.84
N ASP A 174 24.76 -4.55 3.54
CA ASP A 174 25.02 -5.89 4.09
C ASP A 174 23.88 -6.89 3.84
N GLY A 175 23.11 -6.68 2.76
CA GLY A 175 21.89 -7.43 2.47
C GLY A 175 20.72 -7.13 3.42
N GLN A 176 20.84 -6.13 4.31
CA GLN A 176 19.83 -5.80 5.30
C GLN A 176 18.79 -4.81 4.75
N SER A 177 17.62 -5.32 4.38
CA SER A 177 16.49 -4.52 3.88
C SER A 177 16.00 -3.46 4.87
N SER A 178 16.26 -3.65 6.16
CA SER A 178 15.92 -2.68 7.20
C SER A 178 16.72 -1.37 7.10
N HIS A 179 17.99 -1.47 6.73
CA HIS A 179 18.84 -0.30 6.53
C HIS A 179 18.41 0.48 5.29
N VAL A 180 18.02 -0.19 4.20
CA VAL A 180 17.46 0.47 3.00
C VAL A 180 16.21 1.27 3.33
N SER A 181 15.25 0.66 4.06
CA SER A 181 14.03 1.36 4.47
C SER A 181 14.31 2.55 5.38
N ARG A 182 15.30 2.44 6.27
CA ARG A 182 15.72 3.55 7.14
C ARG A 182 16.32 4.68 6.32
N THR A 183 17.25 4.38 5.40
CA THR A 183 17.84 5.37 4.49
C THR A 183 16.76 6.08 3.66
N ALA A 184 15.79 5.34 3.11
CA ALA A 184 14.69 5.92 2.34
C ALA A 184 13.85 6.92 3.15
N LEU A 185 13.48 6.55 4.39
CA LEU A 185 12.72 7.44 5.27
C LEU A 185 13.58 8.61 5.79
N SER A 186 14.89 8.41 5.97
CA SER A 186 15.81 9.48 6.36
C SER A 186 15.91 10.58 5.31
N HIS A 187 16.03 10.23 4.02
CA HIS A 187 16.02 11.22 2.94
C HIS A 187 14.74 12.06 2.94
N LEU A 188 13.58 11.38 2.98
CA LEU A 188 12.29 12.07 3.03
C LEU A 188 12.17 12.96 4.28
N ALA A 189 12.59 12.46 5.45
CA ALA A 189 12.53 13.23 6.69
C ALA A 189 13.45 14.46 6.64
N GLN A 190 14.64 14.34 6.07
CA GLN A 190 15.58 15.45 5.89
C GLN A 190 14.98 16.53 4.99
N GLU A 191 14.35 16.16 3.86
CA GLU A 191 13.66 17.14 2.99
C GLU A 191 12.44 17.77 3.66
N MET A 192 11.63 16.99 4.37
CA MET A 192 10.45 17.49 5.09
C MET A 192 10.82 18.46 6.23
N ALA A 193 12.04 18.35 6.78
CA ALA A 193 12.53 19.21 7.86
C ALA A 193 13.06 20.57 7.38
N ARG A 194 13.21 20.78 6.06
CA ARG A 194 13.76 22.04 5.52
C ARG A 194 12.75 23.17 5.60
N ASN A 195 13.25 24.38 5.83
CA ASN A 195 12.43 25.60 5.81
C ASN A 195 11.90 25.88 4.39
N ASN A 196 12.77 25.76 3.38
CA ASN A 196 12.43 25.86 1.97
C ASN A 196 12.32 24.46 1.41
N LEU A 197 11.09 23.99 1.23
CA LEU A 197 10.82 22.66 0.68
C LEU A 197 11.18 22.64 -0.81
N ASP A 198 11.81 21.56 -1.24
CA ASP A 198 11.98 21.23 -2.66
C ASP A 198 11.00 20.10 -3.01
N PRO A 199 9.81 20.42 -3.56
CA PRO A 199 8.80 19.41 -3.84
C PRO A 199 9.20 18.44 -4.95
N GLU A 200 10.16 18.80 -5.81
CA GLU A 200 10.68 17.87 -6.81
C GLU A 200 11.49 16.75 -6.14
N CYS A 201 12.34 17.13 -5.18
CA CYS A 201 13.15 16.18 -4.42
C CYS A 201 12.30 15.28 -3.53
N ILE A 202 11.34 15.86 -2.82
CA ILE A 202 10.36 15.11 -2.03
C ILE A 202 9.61 14.11 -2.91
N ALA A 203 9.21 14.49 -4.13
CA ALA A 203 8.49 13.59 -5.03
C ALA A 203 9.32 12.35 -5.40
N TRP A 204 10.65 12.50 -5.58
CA TRP A 204 11.55 11.37 -5.82
C TRP A 204 11.65 10.44 -4.61
N ASP A 205 11.87 10.99 -3.41
CA ASP A 205 12.02 10.19 -2.19
C ASP A 205 10.76 9.37 -1.90
N VAL A 206 9.59 9.98 -2.05
CA VAL A 206 8.29 9.30 -1.86
C VAL A 206 8.08 8.23 -2.91
N HIS A 207 8.47 8.48 -4.16
CA HIS A 207 8.37 7.46 -5.21
C HIS A 207 9.33 6.30 -4.94
N ILE A 208 10.57 6.55 -4.51
CA ILE A 208 11.53 5.52 -4.09
C ILE A 208 10.92 4.67 -2.98
N ILE A 209 10.38 5.28 -1.91
CA ILE A 209 9.74 4.54 -0.81
C ILE A 209 8.57 3.70 -1.33
N THR A 210 7.77 4.24 -2.26
CA THR A 210 6.67 3.52 -2.89
C THR A 210 7.17 2.32 -3.71
N ALA A 211 8.21 2.50 -4.52
CA ALA A 211 8.80 1.46 -5.36
C ALA A 211 9.42 0.32 -4.55
N ILE A 212 10.19 0.63 -3.49
CA ILE A 212 10.79 -0.40 -2.65
C ILE A 212 9.74 -1.13 -1.79
N SER A 213 8.59 -0.49 -1.50
CA SER A 213 7.50 -1.12 -0.75
C SER A 213 6.83 -2.29 -1.46
N PHE A 214 7.12 -2.52 -2.74
CA PHE A 214 6.66 -3.71 -3.46
C PHE A 214 7.42 -4.99 -3.06
N ARG A 215 8.60 -4.86 -2.44
CA ARG A 215 9.31 -6.01 -1.86
C ARG A 215 8.86 -6.25 -0.42
N ASP A 216 8.56 -7.52 -0.11
CA ASP A 216 7.99 -7.91 1.19
C ASP A 216 8.89 -7.52 2.38
N ASP A 217 10.19 -7.79 2.27
CA ASP A 217 11.22 -7.51 3.29
C ASP A 217 11.37 -6.02 3.62
N MET A 218 11.36 -5.16 2.60
CA MET A 218 11.43 -3.71 2.75
C MET A 218 10.11 -3.12 3.22
N ARG A 219 8.97 -3.60 2.70
CA ARG A 219 7.64 -3.17 3.13
C ARG A 219 7.44 -3.37 4.63
N GLU A 220 7.85 -4.51 5.15
CA GLU A 220 7.81 -4.78 6.59
C GLU A 220 8.61 -3.77 7.41
N SER A 221 9.84 -3.49 6.97
CA SER A 221 10.69 -2.56 7.68
C SER A 221 10.15 -1.14 7.61
N LEU A 222 9.64 -0.71 6.46
CA LEU A 222 8.97 0.59 6.29
C LEU A 222 7.80 0.76 7.28
N PHE A 223 6.98 -0.28 7.47
CA PHE A 223 5.88 -0.23 8.43
C PHE A 223 6.36 -0.13 9.87
N ARG A 224 7.38 -0.90 10.26
CA ARG A 224 7.99 -0.79 11.59
C ARG A 224 8.59 0.59 11.86
N LEU A 225 9.03 1.28 10.81
CA LEU A 225 9.63 2.63 10.87
C LEU A 225 8.59 3.76 10.72
N GLY A 226 7.28 3.47 10.74
CA GLY A 226 6.24 4.50 10.73
C GLY A 226 6.00 5.16 9.36
N ALA A 227 6.18 4.40 8.27
CA ALA A 227 5.95 4.92 6.92
C ALA A 227 4.52 5.43 6.71
N ILE A 228 3.49 4.81 7.32
CA ILE A 228 2.09 5.26 7.16
C ILE A 228 1.90 6.66 7.75
N THR A 229 2.38 6.89 8.97
CA THR A 229 2.40 8.23 9.58
C THR A 229 3.22 9.21 8.74
N THR A 230 4.41 8.82 8.29
CA THR A 230 5.30 9.71 7.52
C THR A 230 4.64 10.20 6.22
N HIS A 231 4.01 9.32 5.44
CA HIS A 231 3.32 9.71 4.20
C HIS A 231 2.08 10.55 4.47
N THR A 232 1.35 10.29 5.57
CA THR A 232 0.21 11.13 5.96
C THR A 232 0.66 12.53 6.36
N ASN A 233 1.74 12.63 7.15
CA ASN A 233 2.34 13.90 7.56
C ASN A 233 2.89 14.69 6.37
N LEU A 234 3.44 13.99 5.37
CA LEU A 234 3.86 14.63 4.13
C LEU A 234 2.68 15.29 3.42
N ILE A 235 1.54 14.59 3.28
CA ILE A 235 0.35 15.20 2.66
C ILE A 235 -0.03 16.46 3.43
N HIS A 236 -0.09 16.41 4.78
CA HIS A 236 -0.34 17.59 5.61
C HIS A 236 0.65 18.74 5.37
N LEU A 237 1.94 18.42 5.28
CA LEU A 237 3.00 19.39 5.03
C LEU A 237 2.77 20.11 3.69
N ILE A 238 2.55 19.36 2.60
CA ILE A 238 2.36 19.95 1.27
C ILE A 238 1.03 20.72 1.22
N VAL A 239 -0.06 20.19 1.77
CA VAL A 239 -1.34 20.92 1.76
C VAL A 239 -1.38 22.13 2.68
N GLY A 240 -0.43 22.26 3.61
CA GLY A 240 -0.26 23.43 4.47
C GLY A 240 0.61 24.54 3.89
N ARG A 241 1.31 24.31 2.77
CA ARG A 241 2.32 25.25 2.22
C ARG A 241 1.82 25.96 0.97
N SER A 242 2.39 27.13 0.67
CA SER A 242 2.17 27.81 -0.61
C SER A 242 3.37 27.54 -1.53
N PHE A 243 3.10 27.30 -2.80
CA PHE A 243 4.12 27.00 -3.81
C PHE A 243 3.98 27.95 -4.99
N HIS A 244 5.10 28.26 -5.64
CA HIS A 244 5.09 28.96 -6.92
C HIS A 244 4.48 28.08 -8.01
N SER A 245 3.98 28.70 -9.09
CA SER A 245 3.32 27.99 -10.19
C SER A 245 4.19 26.89 -10.81
N SER A 246 5.49 27.10 -10.91
CA SER A 246 6.48 26.12 -11.38
C SER A 246 6.59 24.88 -10.50
N ASP A 247 6.30 24.99 -9.21
CA ASP A 247 6.46 23.91 -8.23
C ASP A 247 5.14 23.18 -7.91
N LEU A 248 4.00 23.69 -8.38
CA LEU A 248 2.68 23.11 -8.10
C LEU A 248 2.54 21.68 -8.62
N THR A 249 3.08 21.38 -9.81
CA THR A 249 3.07 20.03 -10.38
C THR A 249 3.87 19.05 -9.51
N PHE A 250 5.04 19.47 -9.00
CA PHE A 250 5.85 18.63 -8.12
C PHE A 250 5.19 18.45 -6.75
N ALA A 251 4.58 19.50 -6.19
CA ALA A 251 3.81 19.41 -4.96
C ALA A 251 2.62 18.45 -5.10
N ALA A 252 1.90 18.52 -6.23
CA ALA A 252 0.83 17.59 -6.57
C ALA A 252 1.35 16.15 -6.71
N ARG A 253 2.55 15.96 -7.29
CA ARG A 253 3.22 14.66 -7.41
C ARG A 253 3.61 14.07 -6.05
N CYS A 254 4.03 14.89 -5.09
CA CYS A 254 4.25 14.45 -3.71
C CYS A 254 2.98 13.86 -3.10
N ILE A 255 1.85 14.58 -3.24
CA ILE A 255 0.55 14.14 -2.72
C ILE A 255 0.08 12.87 -3.42
N SER A 256 0.19 12.80 -4.76
CA SER A 256 -0.26 11.63 -5.51
C SER A 256 0.58 10.39 -5.18
N ASN A 257 1.91 10.49 -5.14
CA ASN A 257 2.78 9.38 -4.76
C ASN A 257 2.51 8.92 -3.33
N ALA A 258 2.33 9.85 -2.39
CA ALA A 258 1.98 9.50 -1.01
C ALA A 258 0.61 8.82 -0.91
N SER A 259 -0.37 9.31 -1.68
CA SER A 259 -1.71 8.71 -1.73
C SER A 259 -1.69 7.33 -2.39
N LEU A 260 -0.87 7.11 -3.41
CA LEU A 260 -0.67 5.80 -4.04
C LEU A 260 -0.04 4.80 -3.08
N PHE A 261 0.98 5.21 -2.33
CA PHE A 261 1.54 4.40 -1.25
C PHE A 261 0.46 4.02 -0.23
N LEU A 262 -0.26 4.99 0.32
CA LEU A 262 -1.30 4.74 1.32
C LEU A 262 -2.43 3.85 0.77
N ARG A 263 -2.88 4.09 -0.47
CA ARG A 263 -3.89 3.27 -1.15
C ARG A 263 -3.44 1.81 -1.27
N GLY A 264 -2.19 1.57 -1.61
CA GLY A 264 -1.63 0.21 -1.72
C GLY A 264 -1.35 -0.46 -0.38
N ARG A 265 -1.08 0.31 0.67
CA ARG A 265 -0.49 -0.20 1.93
C ARG A 265 -1.41 -0.20 3.15
N LEU A 266 -2.44 0.65 3.19
CA LEU A 266 -3.37 0.70 4.33
C LEU A 266 -4.19 -0.58 4.51
N GLN A 267 -4.34 -1.36 3.43
CA GLN A 267 -5.02 -2.66 3.47
C GLN A 267 -4.03 -3.82 3.62
N GLU A 268 -2.78 -3.61 3.99
CA GLU A 268 -1.85 -4.71 4.25
C GLU A 268 -2.24 -5.48 5.53
N SER A 269 -1.94 -6.77 5.55
CA SER A 269 -2.42 -7.69 6.60
C SER A 269 -3.94 -7.63 6.79
N ASP A 270 -4.47 -7.23 7.96
CA ASP A 270 -5.91 -7.00 8.16
C ASP A 270 -6.35 -5.53 8.07
N GLY A 271 -5.40 -4.64 7.75
CA GLY A 271 -5.55 -3.20 7.59
C GLY A 271 -5.85 -2.39 8.86
N ILE A 272 -6.35 -3.02 9.93
CA ILE A 272 -6.78 -2.31 11.15
C ILE A 272 -5.63 -1.48 11.78
N PRO A 273 -4.40 -2.03 11.97
CA PRO A 273 -3.29 -1.25 12.52
C PRO A 273 -2.93 -0.03 11.68
N TRP A 274 -2.87 -0.19 10.36
CA TRP A 274 -2.43 0.85 9.42
C TRP A 274 -3.47 1.95 9.25
N ILE A 275 -4.75 1.58 9.14
CA ILE A 275 -5.86 2.53 9.15
C ILE A 275 -5.87 3.30 10.47
N SER A 276 -5.66 2.63 11.60
CA SER A 276 -5.58 3.29 12.89
C SER A 276 -4.40 4.26 12.99
N GLU A 277 -3.24 3.92 12.42
CA GLU A 277 -2.06 4.80 12.35
C GLU A 277 -2.32 6.04 11.49
N ALA A 278 -2.88 5.86 10.29
CA ALA A 278 -3.24 6.97 9.40
C ALA A 278 -4.30 7.90 10.02
N LEU A 279 -5.28 7.36 10.76
CA LEU A 279 -6.28 8.15 11.46
C LEU A 279 -5.68 8.98 12.60
N ARG A 280 -4.67 8.46 13.32
CA ARG A 280 -3.94 9.24 14.34
C ARG A 280 -3.12 10.37 13.72
N ALA A 281 -2.72 10.23 12.46
CA ALA A 281 -2.06 11.26 11.68
C ALA A 281 -3.05 12.15 10.88
N ASP A 282 -4.36 12.11 11.18
CA ASP A 282 -5.40 12.95 10.56
C ASP A 282 -5.53 12.80 9.04
N ILE A 283 -5.39 11.58 8.51
CA ILE A 283 -5.45 11.30 7.06
C ILE A 283 -6.69 11.89 6.36
N ILE A 284 -7.86 11.85 6.98
CA ILE A 284 -9.11 12.38 6.38
C ILE A 284 -8.99 13.88 6.12
N MET A 285 -8.45 14.63 7.10
CA MET A 285 -8.25 16.07 6.96
C MET A 285 -7.19 16.38 5.89
N ALA A 286 -6.10 15.60 5.86
CA ALA A 286 -5.05 15.74 4.85
C ALA A 286 -5.63 15.59 3.43
N LEU A 287 -6.41 14.52 3.20
CA LEU A 287 -6.99 14.19 1.90
C LEU A 287 -7.99 15.24 1.41
N VAL A 288 -8.86 15.76 2.29
CA VAL A 288 -9.83 16.81 1.92
C VAL A 288 -9.12 18.10 1.47
N LYS A 289 -7.99 18.43 2.10
CA LYS A 289 -7.20 19.63 1.73
C LYS A 289 -6.44 19.47 0.40
N CYS A 290 -6.40 18.28 -0.20
CA CYS A 290 -5.73 18.04 -1.47
C CYS A 290 -6.42 18.70 -2.68
N GLN A 291 -7.69 19.13 -2.56
CA GLN A 291 -8.49 19.63 -3.69
C GLN A 291 -7.75 20.61 -4.61
N ARG A 292 -7.03 21.59 -4.03
CA ARG A 292 -6.32 22.60 -4.80
C ARG A 292 -5.17 22.07 -5.67
N PHE A 293 -4.67 20.86 -5.39
CA PHE A 293 -3.59 20.21 -6.13
C PHE A 293 -4.07 19.20 -7.17
N ILE A 294 -5.35 18.77 -7.10
CA ILE A 294 -5.91 17.77 -8.03
C ILE A 294 -5.71 18.17 -9.52
N PRO A 295 -5.90 19.45 -9.93
CA PRO A 295 -5.69 19.84 -11.33
C PRO A 295 -4.25 19.68 -11.82
N PHE A 296 -3.26 19.69 -10.92
CA PHE A 296 -1.83 19.64 -11.25
C PHE A 296 -1.25 18.22 -11.21
N MET A 297 -2.08 17.20 -10.96
CA MET A 297 -1.64 15.80 -10.96
C MET A 297 -1.52 15.25 -12.39
N ASP A 298 -0.44 14.49 -12.62
CA ASP A 298 0.02 14.09 -13.96
C ASP A 298 -0.91 13.09 -14.69
N SER A 299 -1.70 12.30 -13.96
CA SER A 299 -2.51 11.23 -14.54
C SER A 299 -3.84 11.04 -13.82
N ASP A 300 -4.80 10.39 -14.47
CA ASP A 300 -6.08 10.06 -13.84
C ASP A 300 -5.91 9.12 -12.65
N GLN A 301 -5.00 8.15 -12.73
CA GLN A 301 -4.65 7.29 -11.61
C GLN A 301 -4.10 8.09 -10.41
N ALA A 302 -3.29 9.11 -10.66
CA ALA A 302 -2.78 10.01 -9.62
C ALA A 302 -3.91 10.84 -8.98
N ARG A 303 -4.85 11.35 -9.78
CA ARG A 303 -6.04 12.10 -9.32
C ARG A 303 -7.02 11.23 -8.54
N GLU A 304 -7.13 9.95 -8.89
CA GLU A 304 -8.01 8.99 -8.24
C GLU A 304 -7.48 8.52 -6.89
N ALA A 305 -6.16 8.47 -6.67
CA ALA A 305 -5.60 7.88 -5.45
C ALA A 305 -6.11 8.52 -4.14
N PRO A 306 -6.17 9.87 -3.98
CA PRO A 306 -6.78 10.50 -2.80
C PRO A 306 -8.29 10.23 -2.70
N SER A 307 -8.98 10.21 -3.85
CA SER A 307 -10.42 9.96 -3.92
C SER A 307 -10.76 8.52 -3.50
N ASP A 308 -9.99 7.53 -3.95
CA ASP A 308 -10.18 6.11 -3.62
C ASP A 308 -10.04 5.84 -2.12
N LEU A 309 -9.13 6.56 -1.45
CA LEU A 309 -8.97 6.49 -0.01
C LEU A 309 -10.25 6.92 0.72
N LEU A 310 -10.86 8.02 0.29
CA LEU A 310 -12.11 8.54 0.86
C LEU A 310 -13.35 7.75 0.42
N HIS A 311 -13.40 7.26 -0.82
CA HIS A 311 -14.58 6.57 -1.38
C HIS A 311 -14.63 5.10 -0.98
N SER A 312 -13.51 4.38 -1.11
CA SER A 312 -13.52 2.92 -1.03
C SER A 312 -12.87 2.39 0.24
N ILE A 313 -11.68 2.91 0.60
CA ILE A 313 -10.88 2.32 1.67
C ILE A 313 -11.43 2.71 3.05
N LEU A 314 -11.43 4.00 3.41
CA LEU A 314 -11.84 4.45 4.73
C LEU A 314 -13.30 4.09 5.07
N PRO A 315 -14.28 4.25 4.15
CA PRO A 315 -15.67 3.87 4.41
C PRO A 315 -15.85 2.38 4.71
N ALA A 316 -15.10 1.49 4.06
CA ALA A 316 -15.18 0.05 4.31
C ALA A 316 -14.81 -0.30 5.77
N TYR A 317 -13.88 0.44 6.37
CA TYR A 317 -13.46 0.22 7.75
C TYR A 317 -14.43 0.83 8.79
N THR A 318 -15.42 1.62 8.37
CA THR A 318 -16.48 2.07 9.30
C THR A 318 -17.42 0.94 9.74
N ALA A 319 -17.28 -0.28 9.21
CA ALA A 319 -17.93 -1.48 9.72
C ALA A 319 -17.32 -1.97 11.06
N TYR A 320 -16.12 -1.49 11.41
CA TYR A 320 -15.47 -1.76 12.69
C TYR A 320 -15.74 -0.61 13.65
N ARG A 321 -16.36 -0.87 14.81
CA ARG A 321 -16.66 0.15 15.83
C ARG A 321 -15.39 0.84 16.32
N SER A 322 -14.31 0.08 16.47
CA SER A 322 -12.99 0.58 16.87
C SER A 322 -12.41 1.63 15.92
N LEU A 323 -12.76 1.59 14.63
CA LEU A 323 -12.31 2.55 13.62
C LEU A 323 -13.39 3.58 13.25
N MET A 324 -14.67 3.21 13.32
CA MET A 324 -15.80 4.11 13.09
C MET A 324 -15.77 5.32 14.01
N LEU A 325 -15.43 5.14 15.29
CA LEU A 325 -15.40 6.25 16.26
C LEU A 325 -14.31 7.30 15.91
N PRO A 326 -13.03 6.94 15.71
CA PRO A 326 -12.02 7.88 15.21
C PRO A 326 -12.38 8.51 13.86
N ILE A 327 -12.92 7.72 12.91
CA ILE A 327 -13.37 8.25 11.61
C ILE A 327 -14.46 9.31 11.80
N SER A 328 -15.46 9.05 12.65
CA SER A 328 -16.52 10.01 12.95
C SER A 328 -15.98 11.32 13.54
N LYS A 329 -14.99 11.24 14.44
CA LYS A 329 -14.36 12.45 15.00
C LYS A 329 -13.63 13.26 13.91
N ALA A 330 -12.89 12.59 13.04
CA ALA A 330 -12.16 13.25 11.95
C ALA A 330 -13.13 13.88 10.92
N VAL A 331 -14.23 13.19 10.61
CA VAL A 331 -15.30 13.71 9.75
C VAL A 331 -15.95 14.95 10.37
N ASP A 332 -16.29 14.92 11.66
CA ASP A 332 -16.85 16.07 12.37
C ASP A 332 -15.88 17.27 12.37
N ALA A 333 -14.57 17.02 12.53
CA ALA A 333 -13.56 18.07 12.50
C ALA A 333 -13.50 18.77 11.13
N VAL A 334 -13.55 18.01 10.02
CA VAL A 334 -13.60 18.59 8.66
C VAL A 334 -14.83 19.48 8.47
N LYS A 335 -16.00 19.05 8.97
CA LYS A 335 -17.25 19.82 8.90
C LYS A 335 -17.20 21.09 9.74
N HIS A 336 -16.75 20.97 11.00
CA HIS A 336 -16.63 22.10 11.92
C HIS A 336 -15.72 23.19 11.35
N LEU A 337 -14.61 22.79 10.72
CA LEU A 337 -13.68 23.71 10.06
C LEU A 337 -14.17 24.22 8.70
N GLY A 338 -15.34 23.78 8.21
CA GLY A 338 -15.90 24.18 6.92
C GLY A 338 -15.04 23.79 5.71
N LEU A 339 -14.15 22.81 5.85
CA LEU A 339 -13.20 22.43 4.79
C LEU A 339 -13.91 21.78 3.59
N GLU A 340 -15.04 21.11 3.82
CA GLU A 340 -15.84 20.49 2.75
C GLU A 340 -16.34 21.51 1.71
N LYS A 341 -16.54 22.77 2.10
CA LYS A 341 -16.99 23.85 1.21
C LYS A 341 -15.95 24.22 0.15
N ARG A 342 -14.69 23.79 0.34
CA ARG A 342 -13.58 24.07 -0.59
C ARG A 342 -13.42 22.99 -1.65
N LEU A 343 -14.17 21.89 -1.53
CA LEU A 343 -14.14 20.79 -2.49
C LEU A 343 -14.91 21.17 -3.76
N ASP A 344 -14.43 20.70 -4.91
CA ASP A 344 -15.16 20.82 -6.17
C ASP A 344 -16.31 19.82 -6.17
N THR A 345 -17.55 20.31 -6.14
CA THR A 345 -18.76 19.49 -6.03
C THR A 345 -18.98 18.54 -7.21
N LYS A 346 -18.31 18.77 -8.34
CA LYS A 346 -18.34 17.89 -9.51
C LYS A 346 -17.18 16.89 -9.54
N GLY A 347 -16.19 17.05 -8.66
CA GLY A 347 -14.98 16.26 -8.62
C GLY A 347 -15.12 14.92 -7.90
N LYS A 348 -14.31 13.94 -8.30
CA LYS A 348 -14.24 12.61 -7.66
C LYS A 348 -13.90 12.69 -6.16
N LEU A 349 -13.02 13.62 -5.78
CA LEU A 349 -12.64 13.83 -4.37
C LEU A 349 -13.85 14.21 -3.51
N TYR A 350 -14.73 15.08 -4.01
CA TYR A 350 -15.97 15.45 -3.33
C TYR A 350 -16.92 14.26 -3.23
N ALA A 351 -17.12 13.51 -4.31
CA ALA A 351 -17.92 12.28 -4.27
C ALA A 351 -17.37 11.27 -3.25
N GLY A 352 -16.04 11.11 -3.17
CA GLY A 352 -15.40 10.28 -2.14
C GLY A 352 -15.62 10.81 -0.72
N TRP A 353 -15.52 12.12 -0.51
CA TRP A 353 -15.85 12.76 0.77
C TRP A 353 -17.30 12.51 1.17
N GLN A 354 -18.26 12.71 0.26
CA GLN A 354 -19.68 12.48 0.52
C GLN A 354 -19.95 11.01 0.90
N CYS A 355 -19.37 10.06 0.15
CA CYS A 355 -19.49 8.63 0.47
C CYS A 355 -19.03 8.32 1.90
N LEU A 356 -17.85 8.85 2.30
CA LEU A 356 -17.34 8.69 3.67
C LEU A 356 -18.23 9.37 4.71
N HIS A 357 -18.63 10.61 4.46
CA HIS A 357 -19.44 11.41 5.38
C HIS A 357 -20.79 10.74 5.64
N GLU A 358 -21.53 10.39 4.59
CA GLU A 358 -22.85 9.77 4.68
C GLU A 358 -22.79 8.39 5.35
N THR A 359 -21.82 7.56 4.94
CA THR A 359 -21.63 6.23 5.53
C THR A 359 -21.30 6.33 7.02
N THR A 360 -20.47 7.29 7.40
CA THR A 360 -20.09 7.53 8.79
C THR A 360 -21.27 8.02 9.62
N GLN A 361 -22.03 9.00 9.15
CA GLN A 361 -23.20 9.53 9.87
C GLN A 361 -24.27 8.45 10.07
N ARG A 362 -24.55 7.67 9.03
CA ARG A 362 -25.50 6.55 9.09
C ARG A 362 -25.10 5.51 10.14
N ARG A 363 -23.81 5.14 10.17
CA ARG A 363 -23.31 4.12 11.11
C ARG A 363 -23.12 4.64 12.53
N ARG A 364 -22.91 5.96 12.71
CA ARG A 364 -22.75 6.60 14.03
C ARG A 364 -24.00 6.49 14.90
N VAL A 365 -25.18 6.63 14.31
CA VAL A 365 -26.46 6.61 15.05
C VAL A 365 -26.88 5.21 15.48
N LEU A 366 -26.18 4.15 15.02
CA LEU A 366 -26.48 2.78 15.38
C LEU A 366 -26.12 2.52 16.85
N LYS A 367 -27.15 2.36 17.68
CA LYS A 367 -27.02 2.08 19.11
C LYS A 367 -26.39 0.69 19.34
N CYS A 368 -25.20 0.67 19.93
CA CYS A 368 -24.50 -0.57 20.30
C CYS A 368 -24.88 -1.11 21.69
N ASP A 369 -25.41 -0.23 22.54
CA ASP A 369 -25.51 -0.43 23.99
C ASP A 369 -26.97 -0.62 24.46
N GLY A 370 -27.85 -1.10 23.56
CA GLY A 370 -29.21 -1.54 23.93
C GLY A 370 -29.20 -2.72 24.91
N PRO A 371 -30.33 -3.04 25.57
CA PRO A 371 -30.39 -4.01 26.65
C PRO A 371 -29.88 -5.39 26.19
N HIS A 372 -28.66 -5.71 26.63
CA HIS A 372 -28.12 -7.04 26.95
C HIS A 372 -28.54 -8.25 26.08
N GLN A 373 -28.71 -8.11 24.76
CA GLN A 373 -28.56 -9.28 23.89
C GLN A 373 -27.06 -9.58 23.80
N ALA A 374 -26.61 -10.55 24.61
CA ALA A 374 -25.28 -11.09 24.50
C ALA A 374 -25.09 -11.55 23.05
N HIS A 375 -24.14 -10.95 22.33
CA HIS A 375 -23.69 -11.52 21.06
C HIS A 375 -23.28 -12.95 21.36
N VAL A 376 -23.67 -13.89 20.51
CA VAL A 376 -23.37 -15.30 20.70
C VAL A 376 -22.41 -15.78 19.62
N GLN A 377 -21.60 -16.76 19.97
CA GLN A 377 -20.75 -17.48 19.03
C GLN A 377 -21.19 -18.94 19.00
N THR A 378 -21.07 -19.56 17.83
CA THR A 378 -21.46 -20.95 17.63
C THR A 378 -20.22 -21.85 17.59
N CYS A 379 -20.28 -22.97 18.30
CA CYS A 379 -19.26 -24.01 18.22
C CYS A 379 -19.13 -24.50 16.77
N HIS A 380 -17.90 -24.47 16.23
CA HIS A 380 -17.62 -24.81 14.83
C HIS A 380 -17.65 -26.33 14.55
N ASN A 381 -17.67 -27.15 15.61
CA ASN A 381 -17.93 -28.58 15.49
C ASN A 381 -19.39 -28.80 15.07
N GLU A 382 -19.57 -29.37 13.87
CA GLU A 382 -20.88 -29.62 13.24
C GLU A 382 -21.78 -30.55 14.05
N ASN A 383 -21.22 -31.42 14.89
CA ASN A 383 -22.02 -32.31 15.74
C ASN A 383 -22.42 -31.67 17.07
N CYS A 384 -21.85 -30.51 17.41
CA CYS A 384 -22.16 -29.82 18.67
C CYS A 384 -23.05 -28.61 18.45
N ARG A 385 -22.62 -27.66 17.62
CA ARG A 385 -23.35 -26.40 17.32
C ARG A 385 -23.85 -25.61 18.54
N LYS A 386 -23.30 -25.87 19.74
CA LYS A 386 -23.67 -25.13 20.95
C LYS A 386 -23.37 -23.65 20.73
N THR A 387 -24.39 -22.83 20.89
CA THR A 387 -24.29 -21.38 20.83
C THR A 387 -24.17 -20.86 22.25
N LEU A 388 -23.14 -20.07 22.52
CA LEU A 388 -22.88 -19.50 23.84
C LEU A 388 -22.56 -18.01 23.73
N PRO A 389 -22.68 -17.23 24.83
CA PRO A 389 -22.23 -15.85 24.85
C PRO A 389 -20.78 -15.71 24.37
N THR A 390 -20.51 -14.66 23.61
CA THR A 390 -19.20 -14.42 23.01
C THR A 390 -18.13 -14.29 24.08
N GLY A 391 -16.98 -14.93 23.87
CA GLY A 391 -15.90 -14.99 24.84
C GLY A 391 -15.93 -16.22 25.75
N THR A 392 -17.01 -17.01 25.74
CA THR A 392 -17.06 -18.28 26.50
C THR A 392 -16.47 -19.47 25.73
N LEU A 393 -16.51 -19.42 24.39
CA LEU A 393 -15.93 -20.46 23.54
C LEU A 393 -14.40 -20.33 23.46
N ARG A 394 -13.73 -21.48 23.44
CA ARG A 394 -12.29 -21.59 23.22
C ARG A 394 -11.98 -21.36 21.75
N ARG A 395 -10.95 -20.57 21.47
CA ARG A 395 -10.48 -20.32 20.12
C ARG A 395 -9.41 -21.33 19.72
N CYS A 396 -9.34 -21.69 18.45
CA CYS A 396 -8.19 -22.42 17.92
C CYS A 396 -6.93 -21.54 17.98
N GLY A 397 -5.89 -21.94 18.73
CA GLY A 397 -4.60 -21.23 18.74
C GLY A 397 -3.90 -21.19 17.37
N GLY A 398 -4.24 -22.14 16.50
CA GLY A 398 -3.70 -22.28 15.16
C GLY A 398 -4.26 -21.31 14.12
N CYS A 399 -5.57 -21.10 14.00
CA CYS A 399 -6.11 -20.16 13.00
C CYS A 399 -6.69 -18.89 13.62
N LEU A 400 -6.99 -18.89 14.92
CA LEU A 400 -7.70 -17.84 15.65
C LEU A 400 -9.11 -17.50 15.11
N HIS A 401 -9.62 -18.21 14.11
CA HIS A 401 -10.90 -17.92 13.47
C HIS A 401 -12.03 -18.85 13.92
N THR A 402 -11.71 -20.08 14.34
CA THR A 402 -12.72 -21.07 14.77
C THR A 402 -12.84 -21.13 16.28
N TYR A 403 -14.07 -21.37 16.75
CA TYR A 403 -14.46 -21.37 18.16
C TYR A 403 -15.11 -22.69 18.55
N TYR A 404 -14.78 -23.22 19.74
CA TYR A 404 -15.22 -24.51 20.25
C TYR A 404 -15.65 -24.42 21.71
N CYS A 405 -16.72 -25.11 22.08
CA CYS A 405 -17.17 -25.15 23.49
C CYS A 405 -16.27 -26.02 24.37
N SER A 406 -15.49 -26.93 23.79
CA SER A 406 -14.63 -27.88 24.50
C SER A 406 -13.42 -28.31 23.68
N LYS A 407 -12.39 -28.84 24.37
CA LYS A 407 -11.23 -29.49 23.72
C LYS A 407 -11.66 -30.71 22.89
N SER A 408 -12.70 -31.44 23.31
CA SER A 408 -13.23 -32.59 22.56
C SER A 408 -13.83 -32.16 21.23
N CYS A 409 -14.59 -31.06 21.19
CA CYS A 409 -15.13 -30.51 19.95
C CYS A 409 -14.03 -30.05 18.99
N GLN A 410 -12.98 -29.40 19.52
CA GLN A 410 -11.82 -29.01 18.72
C GLN A 410 -11.10 -30.23 18.12
N ARG A 411 -10.82 -31.26 18.93
CA ARG A 411 -10.15 -32.49 18.46
C ARG A 411 -10.98 -33.23 17.42
N TYR A 412 -12.30 -33.29 17.60
CA TYR A 412 -13.21 -33.89 16.64
C TYR A 412 -13.18 -33.14 15.31
N ASP A 413 -13.39 -31.82 15.33
CA ASP A 413 -13.39 -30.98 14.12
C ASP A 413 -12.00 -30.93 13.45
N TRP A 414 -10.91 -31.13 14.21
CA TRP A 414 -9.56 -31.26 13.66
C TRP A 414 -9.33 -32.58 12.92
N ARG A 415 -9.78 -33.70 13.49
CA ARG A 415 -9.52 -35.05 12.94
C ARG A 415 -10.54 -35.47 11.88
N ARG A 416 -11.80 -35.16 12.12
CA ARG A 416 -12.96 -35.59 11.31
C ARG A 416 -13.65 -34.44 10.62
N GLY A 417 -13.63 -33.25 11.22
CA GLY A 417 -14.02 -32.03 10.52
C GLY A 417 -12.90 -31.59 9.57
N LYS A 418 -13.21 -30.67 8.67
CA LYS A 418 -12.25 -30.19 7.67
C LYS A 418 -11.34 -29.06 8.20
N HIS A 419 -11.33 -28.85 9.52
CA HIS A 419 -10.64 -27.73 10.14
C HIS A 419 -9.13 -27.79 9.95
N LYS A 420 -8.49 -28.98 9.99
CA LYS A 420 -7.04 -29.13 9.81
C LYS A 420 -6.56 -28.47 8.50
N ALA A 421 -7.22 -28.77 7.38
CA ALA A 421 -6.88 -28.20 6.08
C ALA A 421 -7.08 -26.68 6.04
N TYR A 422 -8.19 -26.18 6.60
CA TYR A 422 -8.41 -24.73 6.73
C TYR A 422 -7.33 -24.07 7.59
N CYS A 423 -7.00 -24.65 8.75
CA CYS A 423 -6.08 -24.10 9.72
C CYS A 423 -4.65 -24.02 9.18
N ILE A 424 -4.15 -25.10 8.58
CA ILE A 424 -2.82 -25.13 7.93
C ILE A 424 -2.73 -24.04 6.86
N ARG A 425 -3.77 -23.89 6.03
CA ARG A 425 -3.79 -22.86 4.98
C ARG A 425 -3.80 -21.44 5.53
N ILE A 426 -4.53 -21.18 6.63
CA ILE A 426 -4.51 -19.86 7.28
C ILE A 426 -3.14 -19.60 7.93
N GLN A 427 -2.52 -20.61 8.51
CA GLN A 427 -1.19 -20.52 9.13
C GLN A 427 -0.05 -20.35 8.13
N GLY A 428 -0.14 -21.00 6.96
CA GLY A 428 0.83 -20.87 5.89
C GLY A 428 0.73 -19.54 5.12
N ARG A 429 -0.14 -18.61 5.54
CA ARG A 429 -0.14 -17.26 4.97
C ARG A 429 1.02 -16.48 5.61
N PRO A 430 1.83 -15.75 4.81
CA PRO A 430 2.87 -14.86 5.31
C PRO A 430 2.36 -13.86 6.37
N THR A 431 1.05 -13.60 6.37
CA THR A 431 0.35 -12.69 7.29
C THR A 431 0.42 -13.05 8.78
N ARG A 432 0.97 -14.22 9.19
CA ARG A 432 1.25 -14.46 10.62
C ARG A 432 2.62 -13.95 11.07
N SER A 433 3.60 -13.81 10.18
CA SER A 433 4.88 -13.15 10.51
C SER A 433 4.82 -11.63 10.36
N LEU A 434 3.90 -11.09 9.54
CA LEU A 434 3.79 -9.66 9.17
C LEU A 434 2.76 -8.82 9.96
N GLY A 435 2.21 -9.35 11.05
CA GLY A 435 1.15 -8.70 11.82
C GLY A 435 -0.11 -9.54 11.81
N GLU A 436 -0.44 -10.08 12.98
CA GLU A 436 -1.50 -11.06 13.20
C GLU A 436 -2.79 -10.65 12.45
N MET A 437 -3.31 -11.52 11.58
CA MET A 437 -4.73 -11.42 11.18
C MET A 437 -5.57 -11.47 12.46
N ARG A 438 -6.06 -10.33 12.92
CA ARG A 438 -6.76 -10.27 14.20
C ARG A 438 -8.15 -10.84 14.03
N ALA A 439 -8.56 -11.63 15.01
CA ALA A 439 -9.97 -11.95 15.17
C ALA A 439 -10.75 -10.63 15.32
N ILE A 440 -11.94 -10.56 14.72
CA ILE A 440 -12.82 -9.41 14.91
C ILE A 440 -13.18 -9.36 16.40
N SER A 441 -13.01 -8.20 17.04
CA SER A 441 -13.32 -8.05 18.45
C SER A 441 -14.81 -8.26 18.69
N ASN A 442 -15.19 -8.68 19.90
CA ASN A 442 -16.61 -8.87 20.26
C ASN A 442 -17.40 -7.56 20.13
N ARG A 443 -16.74 -6.42 20.41
CA ARG A 443 -17.32 -5.09 20.31
C ARG A 443 -17.58 -4.71 18.85
N ASP A 444 -16.66 -5.05 17.95
CA ASP A 444 -16.82 -4.83 16.52
C ASP A 444 -17.86 -5.78 15.91
N LEU A 445 -17.92 -7.05 16.34
CA LEU A 445 -18.95 -7.99 15.90
C LEU A 445 -20.37 -7.54 16.30
N LYS A 446 -20.56 -7.09 17.55
CA LYS A 446 -21.84 -6.52 18.01
C LYS A 446 -22.27 -5.32 17.18
N PHE A 447 -21.33 -4.46 16.82
CA PHE A 447 -21.63 -3.30 15.99
C PHE A 447 -21.91 -3.69 14.55
N LEU A 448 -21.14 -4.63 13.99
CA LEU A 448 -21.36 -5.18 12.67
C LEU A 448 -22.77 -5.77 12.55
N ASP A 449 -23.28 -6.44 13.59
CA ASP A 449 -24.67 -6.92 13.58
C ASP A 449 -25.67 -5.78 13.40
N ARG A 450 -25.45 -4.61 14.02
CA ARG A 450 -26.30 -3.43 13.81
C ARG A 450 -26.15 -2.85 12.42
N VAL A 451 -24.95 -2.86 11.86
CA VAL A 451 -24.72 -2.46 10.45
C VAL A 451 -25.49 -3.40 9.51
N ILE A 452 -25.42 -4.71 9.73
CA ILE A 452 -26.14 -5.71 8.92
C ILE A 452 -27.66 -5.51 9.03
N GLU A 453 -28.19 -5.35 10.25
CA GLU A 453 -29.61 -5.10 10.49
C GLU A 453 -30.08 -3.81 9.80
N ASP A 454 -29.32 -2.71 9.88
CA ASP A 454 -29.61 -1.45 9.19
C ASP A 454 -29.67 -1.62 7.67
N GLU A 455 -28.68 -2.32 7.09
CA GLU A 455 -28.68 -2.57 5.64
C GLU A 455 -29.87 -3.44 5.22
N LEU A 456 -30.22 -4.48 5.99
CA LEU A 456 -31.40 -5.31 5.69
C LEU A 456 -32.72 -4.54 5.81
N LEU A 457 -32.82 -3.62 6.78
CA LEU A 457 -34.02 -2.80 6.97
C LEU A 457 -34.34 -1.93 5.75
N LYS A 458 -33.31 -1.40 5.06
CA LYS A 458 -33.50 -0.64 3.80
C LYS A 458 -34.16 -1.47 2.70
N HIS A 459 -33.97 -2.78 2.74
CA HIS A 459 -34.56 -3.71 1.79
C HIS A 459 -35.75 -4.49 2.37
N ARG A 460 -36.33 -4.03 3.49
CA ARG A 460 -37.51 -4.64 4.12
C ARG A 460 -38.67 -4.87 3.14
N PRO A 461 -39.07 -3.91 2.27
CA PRO A 461 -40.17 -4.15 1.33
C PRO A 461 -39.89 -5.33 0.39
N ARG A 462 -38.65 -5.43 -0.12
CA ARG A 462 -38.20 -6.50 -1.00
C ARG A 462 -38.15 -7.87 -0.29
N ILE A 463 -37.68 -7.89 0.96
CA ILE A 463 -37.65 -9.11 1.78
C ILE A 463 -39.07 -9.58 2.10
N ALA A 464 -39.96 -8.65 2.45
CA ALA A 464 -41.36 -8.96 2.73
C ALA A 464 -42.09 -9.49 1.49
N SER A 465 -41.86 -8.91 0.31
CA SER A 465 -42.54 -9.29 -0.93
C SER A 465 -42.18 -10.69 -1.43
N HIS A 466 -41.05 -11.27 -1.03
CA HIS A 466 -40.69 -12.62 -1.43
C HIS A 466 -41.64 -13.69 -0.85
N GLY A 467 -42.29 -13.44 0.29
CA GLY A 467 -43.15 -14.42 0.94
C GLY A 467 -42.44 -15.71 1.37
N LEU A 468 -41.10 -15.73 1.38
CA LEU A 468 -40.30 -16.91 1.69
C LEU A 468 -40.14 -17.09 3.20
N LYS A 469 -40.28 -18.34 3.67
CA LYS A 469 -39.91 -18.73 5.04
C LYS A 469 -38.41 -18.48 5.31
N ILE A 470 -37.56 -18.70 4.30
CA ILE A 470 -36.12 -18.49 4.37
C ILE A 470 -35.70 -17.51 3.28
N ASN A 471 -35.19 -16.36 3.67
CA ASN A 471 -34.57 -15.41 2.77
C ASN A 471 -33.05 -15.60 2.79
N VAL A 472 -32.41 -15.54 1.62
CA VAL A 472 -30.96 -15.64 1.51
C VAL A 472 -30.41 -14.35 0.92
N VAL A 473 -29.50 -13.73 1.66
CA VAL A 473 -28.92 -12.43 1.35
C VAL A 473 -27.40 -12.50 1.38
N GLU A 474 -26.78 -11.90 0.38
CA GLU A 474 -25.36 -11.55 0.37
C GLU A 474 -25.21 -10.05 0.50
N LEU A 475 -24.33 -9.63 1.42
CA LEU A 475 -24.01 -8.23 1.66
C LEU A 475 -22.49 -8.04 1.57
N ASP A 476 -22.04 -7.26 0.60
CA ASP A 476 -20.63 -6.89 0.45
C ASP A 476 -20.41 -5.45 0.96
N ILE A 477 -19.73 -5.34 2.11
CA ILE A 477 -19.35 -4.10 2.78
C ILE A 477 -17.83 -3.92 2.74
N THR A 478 -17.16 -4.45 1.71
CA THR A 478 -15.72 -4.27 1.52
C THR A 478 -15.35 -2.90 0.94
N ARG A 479 -16.35 -2.07 0.60
CA ARG A 479 -16.26 -0.71 0.06
C ARG A 479 -17.20 0.24 0.83
N GLY A 480 -17.26 1.52 0.42
CA GLY A 480 -18.15 2.50 1.04
C GLY A 480 -19.63 2.24 0.81
N GLU A 481 -20.01 1.96 -0.43
CA GLU A 481 -21.38 1.57 -0.76
C GLU A 481 -21.56 0.05 -0.61
N PRO A 482 -22.48 -0.40 0.26
CA PRO A 482 -22.79 -1.82 0.37
C PRO A 482 -23.45 -2.34 -0.89
N ASN A 483 -22.94 -3.45 -1.44
CA ASN A 483 -23.63 -4.18 -2.49
C ASN A 483 -24.46 -5.30 -1.87
N ILE A 484 -25.75 -5.40 -2.22
CA ILE A 484 -26.66 -6.42 -1.70
C ILE A 484 -27.20 -7.28 -2.84
N THR A 485 -27.10 -8.60 -2.67
CA THR A 485 -27.65 -9.57 -3.62
C THR A 485 -28.63 -10.49 -2.90
N PHE A 486 -29.78 -10.72 -3.53
CA PHE A 486 -30.83 -11.61 -3.02
C PHE A 486 -30.89 -12.86 -3.87
N ASP A 487 -31.00 -14.02 -3.23
CA ASP A 487 -31.42 -15.24 -3.93
C ASP A 487 -32.96 -15.27 -3.98
N SER A 488 -33.52 -14.77 -5.08
CA SER A 488 -34.96 -14.74 -5.33
C SER A 488 -35.55 -16.11 -5.70
N ARG A 489 -34.71 -17.13 -5.97
CA ARG A 489 -35.15 -18.46 -6.42
C ARG A 489 -35.27 -19.47 -5.29
N GLY A 490 -35.06 -19.03 -4.05
CA GLY A 490 -35.47 -19.73 -2.85
C GLY A 490 -34.81 -21.08 -2.57
N ILE A 491 -33.94 -21.68 -3.40
CA ILE A 491 -33.43 -23.04 -3.13
C ILE A 491 -32.05 -23.42 -3.74
N GLN A 492 -31.22 -22.55 -4.34
CA GLN A 492 -29.91 -23.03 -4.84
C GLN A 492 -28.97 -23.48 -3.70
N GLN A 493 -28.26 -24.61 -3.88
CA GLN A 493 -27.31 -25.12 -2.87
C GLN A 493 -26.10 -24.20 -2.65
N SER A 494 -25.74 -23.42 -3.68
CA SER A 494 -24.71 -22.38 -3.66
C SER A 494 -25.24 -21.17 -4.43
N PRO A 495 -26.07 -20.32 -3.80
CA PRO A 495 -26.80 -19.25 -4.49
C PRO A 495 -25.90 -18.16 -5.07
N PHE A 496 -24.62 -18.18 -4.70
CA PHE A 496 -23.63 -17.19 -5.11
C PHE A 496 -22.38 -17.89 -5.64
N LYS A 497 -21.67 -17.24 -6.57
CA LYS A 497 -20.43 -17.75 -7.14
C LYS A 497 -19.36 -17.89 -6.06
N LEU A 498 -18.81 -19.09 -5.89
CA LEU A 498 -17.67 -19.35 -5.01
C LEU A 498 -16.40 -19.09 -5.80
N LEU A 499 -15.54 -18.23 -5.27
CA LEU A 499 -14.34 -17.75 -5.98
C LEU A 499 -13.06 -18.40 -5.47
N CYS A 500 -13.09 -18.98 -4.28
CA CYS A 500 -11.88 -19.35 -3.55
C CYS A 500 -12.07 -20.67 -2.79
N ARG A 501 -11.02 -21.49 -2.60
CA ARG A 501 -11.10 -22.71 -1.75
C ARG A 501 -11.47 -22.40 -0.30
N CYS A 502 -11.28 -21.16 0.19
CA CYS A 502 -11.73 -20.77 1.53
C CYS A 502 -13.25 -20.55 1.56
N GLU A 503 -13.81 -20.05 0.47
CA GLU A 503 -15.25 -19.91 0.29
C GLU A 503 -15.92 -21.27 0.13
N HIS A 504 -15.30 -22.24 -0.55
CA HIS A 504 -15.82 -23.62 -0.55
C HIS A 504 -15.90 -24.22 0.86
N TYR A 505 -14.87 -24.03 1.69
CA TYR A 505 -14.90 -24.49 3.08
C TYR A 505 -16.02 -23.82 3.88
N MET A 506 -16.23 -22.52 3.66
CA MET A 506 -17.33 -21.77 4.28
C MET A 506 -18.69 -22.20 3.71
N ASP A 507 -18.80 -22.50 2.43
CA ASP A 507 -20.03 -22.90 1.74
C ASP A 507 -20.59 -24.21 2.31
N GLU A 508 -19.74 -25.14 2.74
CA GLU A 508 -20.20 -26.33 3.46
C GLU A 508 -20.87 -25.97 4.80
N LYS A 509 -20.29 -25.02 5.54
CA LYS A 509 -20.87 -24.52 6.79
C LYS A 509 -22.16 -23.73 6.53
N TRP A 510 -22.20 -22.99 5.42
CA TRP A 510 -23.39 -22.31 4.92
C TRP A 510 -24.52 -23.30 4.59
N LYS A 511 -24.23 -24.39 3.86
CA LYS A 511 -25.17 -25.49 3.58
C LYS A 511 -25.73 -26.10 4.85
N SER A 512 -24.89 -26.34 5.85
CA SER A 512 -25.30 -26.86 7.16
C SER A 512 -26.22 -25.88 7.91
N MET A 513 -25.90 -24.58 7.87
CA MET A 513 -26.75 -23.52 8.44
C MET A 513 -28.11 -23.44 7.72
N ARG A 514 -28.12 -23.61 6.40
CA ARG A 514 -29.34 -23.66 5.58
C ARG A 514 -30.21 -24.86 5.93
N GLN A 515 -29.63 -26.07 6.01
CA GLN A 515 -30.38 -27.27 6.42
C GLN A 515 -31.01 -27.11 7.79
N HIS A 516 -30.33 -26.42 8.71
CA HIS A 516 -30.89 -26.13 10.02
C HIS A 516 -32.07 -25.15 9.92
N ALA A 517 -31.93 -24.04 9.18
CA ALA A 517 -33.02 -23.09 8.98
C ALA A 517 -34.27 -23.70 8.31
N ILE A 518 -34.11 -24.73 7.48
CA ILE A 518 -35.26 -25.49 6.92
C ILE A 518 -36.04 -26.21 8.02
N ARG A 519 -35.35 -26.73 9.03
CA ARG A 519 -35.94 -27.49 10.14
C ARG A 519 -36.52 -26.61 11.24
N THR A 520 -36.24 -25.31 11.24
CA THR A 520 -36.81 -24.39 12.23
C THR A 520 -38.19 -23.94 11.78
N ASP A 521 -39.15 -23.83 12.69
CA ASP A 521 -40.48 -23.28 12.37
C ASP A 521 -40.47 -21.75 12.22
N GLU A 522 -39.44 -21.11 12.76
CA GLU A 522 -39.26 -19.67 12.68
C GLU A 522 -38.79 -19.23 11.28
N PRO A 523 -39.42 -18.20 10.68
CA PRO A 523 -38.93 -17.58 9.45
C PRO A 523 -37.60 -16.83 9.68
N ILE A 524 -36.62 -17.03 8.79
CA ILE A 524 -35.24 -16.57 8.98
C ILE A 524 -34.71 -15.88 7.72
N VAL A 525 -33.83 -14.91 7.92
CA VAL A 525 -32.93 -14.35 6.91
C VAL A 525 -31.51 -14.89 7.16
N LEU A 526 -31.02 -15.70 6.23
CA LEU A 526 -29.63 -16.14 6.19
C LEU A 526 -28.81 -15.09 5.47
N VAL A 527 -27.79 -14.56 6.13
CA VAL A 527 -26.96 -13.48 5.59
C VAL A 527 -25.51 -13.93 5.52
N ARG A 528 -24.92 -13.73 4.34
CA ARG A 528 -23.48 -13.87 4.09
C ARG A 528 -22.90 -12.48 3.90
N VAL A 529 -22.05 -12.04 4.82
CA VAL A 529 -21.53 -10.67 4.83
C VAL A 529 -20.03 -10.67 4.55
N PHE A 530 -19.59 -9.92 3.56
CA PHE A 530 -18.18 -9.63 3.32
C PHE A 530 -17.82 -8.28 3.92
N ILE A 531 -16.74 -8.23 4.69
CA ILE A 531 -16.19 -6.98 5.23
C ILE A 531 -14.70 -6.88 4.90
N SER A 532 -14.20 -5.65 4.84
CA SER A 532 -12.76 -5.42 4.61
C SER A 532 -11.93 -6.06 5.71
N GLY A 533 -10.86 -6.77 5.35
CA GLY A 533 -9.93 -7.38 6.28
C GLY A 533 -8.50 -7.27 5.73
N GLY A 534 -8.18 -6.10 5.20
CA GLY A 534 -6.94 -5.84 4.49
C GLY A 534 -6.83 -6.65 3.19
N ILE A 535 -5.73 -7.39 3.03
CA ILE A 535 -5.43 -8.15 1.81
C ILE A 535 -6.42 -9.30 1.58
N ALA A 536 -7.14 -9.68 2.64
CA ALA A 536 -8.09 -10.76 2.67
C ALA A 536 -9.45 -10.28 3.21
N ARG A 537 -10.54 -10.48 2.48
CA ARG A 537 -11.87 -10.21 3.02
C ARG A 537 -12.23 -11.17 4.15
N LYS A 538 -12.88 -10.64 5.19
CA LYS A 538 -13.50 -11.46 6.25
C LYS A 538 -14.94 -11.73 5.84
N VAL A 539 -15.40 -12.95 6.11
CA VAL A 539 -16.76 -13.38 5.82
C VAL A 539 -17.45 -13.73 7.12
N VAL A 540 -18.64 -13.19 7.29
CA VAL A 540 -19.46 -13.35 8.48
C VAL A 540 -20.78 -13.97 8.07
N LEU A 541 -21.06 -15.15 8.60
CA LEU A 541 -22.34 -15.84 8.38
C LEU A 541 -23.29 -15.56 9.54
N ARG A 542 -24.54 -15.25 9.21
CA ARG A 542 -25.61 -14.95 10.16
C ARG A 542 -26.90 -15.68 9.80
N ALA A 543 -27.62 -16.08 10.84
CA ALA A 543 -29.04 -16.40 10.77
C ALA A 543 -29.78 -15.37 11.64
N ILE A 544 -30.62 -14.55 11.03
CA ILE A 544 -31.36 -13.46 11.67
C ILE A 544 -32.85 -13.77 11.56
N PRO A 545 -33.60 -13.83 12.67
CA PRO A 545 -35.05 -13.99 12.61
C PRO A 545 -35.72 -12.93 11.74
N LEU A 546 -36.64 -13.35 10.87
CA LEU A 546 -37.28 -12.46 9.89
C LEU A 546 -38.00 -11.29 10.56
N PHE A 547 -38.60 -11.50 11.73
CA PHE A 547 -39.30 -10.44 12.48
C PHE A 547 -38.38 -9.28 12.86
N LYS A 548 -37.08 -9.51 13.10
CA LYS A 548 -36.11 -8.45 13.41
C LYS A 548 -35.89 -7.52 12.21
N VAL A 549 -35.89 -8.10 11.01
CA VAL A 549 -35.76 -7.34 9.75
C VAL A 549 -37.08 -6.68 9.36
N LEU A 550 -38.20 -7.32 9.67
CA LEU A 550 -39.53 -6.77 9.42
C LEU A 550 -40.04 -5.83 10.53
N GLY A 551 -39.28 -5.58 11.60
CA GLY A 551 -39.69 -4.69 12.70
C GLY A 551 -40.96 -5.14 13.45
N ASN A 552 -41.30 -6.43 13.41
CA ASN A 552 -42.50 -6.96 14.06
C ASN A 552 -42.17 -7.37 15.52
N PRO A 553 -42.94 -6.93 16.53
CA PRO A 553 -42.68 -7.26 17.92
C PRO A 553 -43.14 -8.70 18.24
N VAL A 554 -42.21 -9.66 18.30
CA VAL A 554 -42.50 -11.03 18.79
C VAL A 554 -41.31 -11.55 19.64
N LYS A 555 -41.63 -12.52 20.51
CA LYS A 555 -40.81 -13.22 21.54
C LYS A 555 -39.29 -13.30 21.29
N GLN A 556 -38.53 -13.39 22.39
CA GLN A 556 -37.12 -13.77 22.38
C GLN A 556 -36.91 -15.06 21.56
N SER A 557 -36.25 -14.94 20.41
CA SER A 557 -35.86 -16.07 19.56
C SER A 557 -34.48 -16.60 19.93
N ALA A 558 -34.34 -17.93 19.87
CA ALA A 558 -33.12 -18.67 20.22
C ALA A 558 -32.18 -18.91 19.02
N VAL A 559 -32.61 -18.65 17.77
CA VAL A 559 -31.84 -19.04 16.59
C VAL A 559 -30.93 -17.90 16.14
N PHE A 560 -29.77 -17.80 16.78
CA PHE A 560 -28.70 -16.92 16.35
C PHE A 560 -27.42 -17.73 16.13
N ALA A 561 -26.99 -17.84 14.87
CA ALA A 561 -25.74 -18.51 14.51
C ALA A 561 -24.74 -17.49 13.97
N THR A 562 -23.52 -17.53 14.50
CA THR A 562 -22.43 -16.64 14.10
C THR A 562 -21.20 -17.46 13.77
N TYR A 563 -20.77 -17.39 12.51
CA TYR A 563 -19.49 -17.93 12.07
C TYR A 563 -18.67 -16.86 11.37
N VAL A 564 -17.35 -16.86 11.61
CA VAL A 564 -16.42 -15.89 11.05
C VAL A 564 -15.30 -16.65 10.34
N TYR A 565 -15.05 -16.28 9.08
CA TYR A 565 -14.02 -16.88 8.24
C TYR A 565 -13.18 -15.79 7.58
N THR A 566 -12.00 -16.17 7.12
CA THR A 566 -11.17 -15.30 6.28
C THR A 566 -10.97 -15.99 4.93
N CYS A 567 -11.41 -15.36 3.83
CA CYS A 567 -11.17 -15.90 2.49
C CYS A 567 -9.92 -15.27 1.86
N CYS A 568 -9.28 -16.01 0.97
CA CYS A 568 -8.16 -15.55 0.15
C CYS A 568 -8.61 -14.77 -1.11
N GLY A 569 -9.92 -14.63 -1.31
CA GLY A 569 -10.54 -14.30 -2.57
C GLY A 569 -10.64 -12.80 -2.77
N ARG A 570 -9.90 -12.33 -3.76
CA ARG A 570 -10.27 -11.17 -4.56
C ARG A 570 -10.98 -11.69 -5.82
N PRO A 571 -12.24 -11.32 -6.13
CA PRO A 571 -12.65 -11.22 -7.53
C PRO A 571 -11.91 -10.05 -8.16
N GLY A 572 -11.25 -10.27 -9.30
CA GLY A 572 -10.80 -9.14 -10.14
C GLY A 572 -9.56 -8.39 -9.66
N LEU A 573 -8.64 -9.03 -8.93
CA LEU A 573 -7.26 -8.75 -9.29
C LEU A 573 -6.92 -9.64 -10.47
N GLU A 574 -7.03 -9.06 -11.67
CA GLU A 574 -5.79 -8.94 -12.42
C GLU A 574 -4.76 -8.54 -11.37
N ILE A 575 -3.86 -9.47 -11.08
CA ILE A 575 -2.63 -9.04 -10.50
C ILE A 575 -2.19 -7.98 -11.52
N ASN A 576 -2.37 -6.70 -11.19
CA ASN A 576 -1.43 -5.68 -11.62
C ASN A 576 -0.12 -6.10 -10.95
N ASN A 577 0.40 -7.21 -11.48
CA ASN A 577 1.75 -7.67 -11.58
C ASN A 577 2.46 -6.78 -12.61
N GLN A 578 1.97 -5.57 -12.83
CA GLN A 578 2.81 -4.41 -12.64
C GLN A 578 3.26 -4.32 -11.16
N SER A 579 3.90 -5.39 -10.66
CA SER A 579 5.04 -5.17 -9.80
C SER A 579 5.97 -4.35 -10.68
N PRO A 580 6.37 -3.13 -10.32
CA PRO A 580 7.37 -2.40 -11.08
C PRO A 580 8.71 -3.15 -11.14
N LEU A 581 8.86 -4.19 -10.31
CA LEU A 581 10.04 -5.01 -10.17
C LEU A 581 9.56 -6.46 -10.10
N LYS A 582 9.49 -7.14 -11.25
CA LYS A 582 9.40 -8.61 -11.26
C LYS A 582 10.67 -9.13 -10.57
N VAL A 583 10.48 -9.90 -9.50
CA VAL A 583 11.52 -10.63 -8.76
C VAL A 583 12.37 -11.44 -9.72
#